data_AF-A0A816DGT4-F1
#
_entry.id   AF-A0A816DGT4-F1
#
_cell.length_a   1.000
_cell.length_b   1.000
_cell.length_c   1.000
_cell.angle_alpha   90.00
_cell.angle_beta   90.00
_cell.angle_gamma   90.00
#
_symmetry.space_group_name_H-M   'P 1'
#
loop_
_entity.id
_entity.type
_entity.pdbx_description
1 polymer ?
#
loop_
_entity_poly.entity_id
_entity_poly.type
_entity_poly.pdbx_seq_one_letter_code
_entity_poly.pdbx_strand_id
1 'polypeptide(L)'
;MDLMQARHGGVPFQSHDKTPLSHLLEIAVHKTYHDLITTTDLMARKPEVERKIDIVMFASRTRQLFIRILAVVKWARLLTIF
;
A
#
# COMPACT_ATOMS: atom_id res chain seq x y z
N MET A 1 6.03 -55.54 1.59
CA MET A 1 4.87 -54.91 2.26
C MET A 1 5.40 -53.81 3.17
N ASP A 2 5.98 -52.76 2.58
CA ASP A 2 6.46 -51.59 3.33
C ASP A 2 6.23 -50.34 2.46
N LEU A 3 4.95 -50.00 2.30
CA LEU A 3 4.47 -48.84 1.53
C LEU A 3 3.55 -47.96 2.38
N MET A 4 3.70 -47.97 3.71
CA MET A 4 2.81 -47.25 4.62
C MET A 4 3.56 -46.34 5.60
N GLN A 5 4.65 -45.70 5.15
CA GLN A 5 5.32 -44.65 5.91
C GLN A 5 5.32 -43.32 5.15
N ALA A 6 4.14 -42.93 4.67
CA ALA A 6 3.88 -41.60 4.12
C ALA A 6 2.61 -41.02 4.76
N ARG A 7 2.73 -39.79 5.27
CA ARG A 7 1.78 -38.98 6.07
C ARG A 7 2.02 -39.17 7.58
N HIS A 8 2.52 -38.20 8.31
CA HIS A 8 1.98 -36.84 8.40
C HIS A 8 3.07 -35.78 8.55
N GLY A 9 3.42 -35.10 7.45
CA GLY A 9 4.00 -33.76 7.53
C GLY A 9 2.85 -32.77 7.66
N GLY A 10 2.54 -32.35 8.90
CA GLY A 10 1.67 -31.19 9.12
C GLY A 10 2.40 -29.95 8.63
N VAL A 11 2.02 -29.45 7.45
CA VAL A 11 2.54 -28.19 6.93
C VAL A 11 2.09 -27.09 7.90
N PRO A 12 2.99 -26.33 8.55
CA PRO A 12 2.57 -25.18 9.32
C PRO A 12 1.98 -24.17 8.35
N PHE A 13 0.65 -24.01 8.36
CA PHE A 13 0.00 -22.89 7.72
C PHE A 13 0.48 -21.64 8.45
N GLN A 14 1.49 -20.97 7.90
CA GLN A 14 1.91 -19.67 8.39
C GLN A 14 0.75 -18.71 8.11
N SER A 15 -0.07 -18.47 9.12
CA SER A 15 -1.03 -17.37 9.17
C SER A 15 -0.27 -16.05 9.33
N HIS A 16 0.70 -15.79 8.45
CA HIS A 16 1.42 -14.53 8.39
C HIS A 16 0.62 -13.56 7.50
N ASP A 17 0.62 -12.30 7.91
CA ASP A 17 0.14 -11.14 7.15
C ASP A 17 -1.34 -10.76 7.23
N LYS A 18 -1.85 -10.63 8.47
CA LYS A 18 -2.90 -9.65 8.74
C LYS A 18 -2.25 -8.31 9.13
N THR A 19 -2.02 -7.44 8.16
CA THR A 19 -1.52 -6.08 8.44
C THR A 19 -2.68 -5.19 8.91
N PRO A 20 -2.57 -4.52 10.06
CA PRO A 20 -3.61 -3.61 10.52
C PRO A 20 -3.76 -2.41 9.58
N LEU A 21 -5.00 -1.98 9.32
CA LEU A 21 -5.31 -0.85 8.44
C LEU A 21 -4.65 0.46 8.90
N SER A 22 -4.47 0.64 10.22
CA SER A 22 -3.74 1.77 10.78
C SER A 22 -2.30 1.85 10.25
N HIS A 23 -1.61 0.71 10.17
CA HIS A 23 -0.23 0.64 9.68
C HIS A 23 -0.15 0.96 8.18
N LEU A 24 -1.12 0.50 7.38
CA LEU A 24 -1.22 0.89 5.96
C LEU A 24 -1.41 2.40 5.79
N LEU A 25 -2.22 3.03 6.66
CA LEU A 25 -2.43 4.47 6.65
C LEU A 25 -1.17 5.24 7.08
N GLU A 26 -0.47 4.78 8.12
CA GLU A 26 0.78 5.38 8.57
C GLU A 26 1.85 5.35 7.47
N ILE A 27 2.03 4.20 6.80
CA ILE A 27 2.95 4.06 5.67
C ILE A 27 2.54 4.98 4.51
N ALA A 28 1.24 5.03 4.19
CA ALA A 28 0.70 5.89 3.13
C ALA A 28 1.01 7.36 3.37
N VAL A 29 0.79 7.82 4.60
CA VAL A 29 1.06 9.20 5.02
C VAL A 29 2.56 9.47 4.95
N HIS A 30 3.41 8.61 5.54
CA HIS A 30 4.87 8.77 5.48
C HIS A 30 5.39 8.84 4.04
N LYS A 31 4.94 7.94 3.17
CA LYS A 31 5.31 7.93 1.76
C LYS A 31 4.88 9.22 1.05
N THR A 32 3.67 9.70 1.30
CA THR A 32 3.17 10.93 0.68
C THR A 32 3.98 12.15 1.11
N TYR A 33 4.34 12.24 2.39
CA TYR A 33 5.19 13.31 2.91
C TYR A 33 6.60 13.25 2.33
N HIS A 34 7.21 12.06 2.27
CA HIS A 34 8.51 11.88 1.65
C HIS A 34 8.49 12.30 0.18
N ASP A 35 7.53 11.79 -0.60
CA ASP A 35 7.39 12.11 -2.01
C ASP A 35 7.12 13.61 -2.23
N LEU A 36 6.39 14.28 -1.31
CA LEU A 36 6.19 15.72 -1.33
C LEU A 36 7.52 16.47 -1.17
N ILE A 37 8.28 16.15 -0.12
CA ILE A 37 9.58 16.81 0.16
C ILE A 37 10.53 16.63 -1.02
N THR A 38 10.67 15.40 -1.52
CA THR A 38 11.52 15.10 -2.69
C THR A 38 11.06 15.88 -3.92
N THR A 39 9.75 15.92 -4.19
CA THR A 39 9.23 16.67 -5.33
C THR A 39 9.56 18.16 -5.18
N THR A 40 9.34 18.75 -4.00
CA THR A 40 9.63 20.17 -3.76
C THR A 40 11.11 20.53 -3.89
N ASP A 41 12.03 19.66 -3.45
CA ASP A 41 13.48 19.88 -3.57
C ASP A 41 13.91 19.90 -5.05
N LEU A 42 13.40 18.93 -5.83
CA LEU A 42 13.67 18.83 -7.26
C LEU A 42 13.05 19.98 -8.07
N MET A 43 11.91 20.50 -7.64
CA MET A 43 11.21 21.61 -8.31
C MET A 43 11.99 22.92 -8.30
N ALA A 44 12.85 23.17 -7.30
CA ALA A 44 13.62 24.42 -7.18
C ALA A 44 14.57 24.64 -8.38
N ARG A 45 14.97 23.57 -9.07
CA ARG A 45 15.95 23.59 -10.17
C ARG A 45 15.31 23.41 -11.56
N LYS A 46 14.00 23.20 -11.64
CA LYS A 46 13.28 22.84 -12.88
C LYS A 46 12.57 24.03 -13.55
N PRO A 47 12.38 23.98 -14.89
CA PRO A 47 11.55 24.94 -15.61
C PRO A 47 10.06 24.85 -15.20
N GLU A 48 9.32 25.95 -15.38
CA GLU A 48 7.94 26.10 -14.86
C GLU A 48 6.96 25.02 -15.35
N VAL A 49 7.05 24.65 -16.63
CA VAL A 49 6.16 23.64 -17.23
C VAL A 49 6.39 22.27 -16.60
N GLU A 50 7.65 21.87 -16.38
CA GLU A 50 7.98 20.61 -15.72
C GLU A 50 7.50 20.59 -14.26
N ARG A 51 7.65 21.71 -13.54
CA ARG A 51 7.08 21.84 -12.19
C ARG A 51 5.58 21.61 -12.16
N LYS A 52 4.84 22.20 -13.10
CA LYS A 52 3.38 22.05 -13.21
C LYS A 52 2.99 20.58 -13.44
N ILE A 53 3.72 19.89 -14.31
CA ILE A 53 3.50 18.46 -14.58
C ILE A 53 3.78 17.63 -13.33
N ASP A 54 4.90 17.88 -12.63
CA ASP A 54 5.27 17.15 -11.42
C ASP A 54 4.22 17.31 -10.30
N ILE A 55 3.66 18.50 -10.12
CA ILE A 55 2.57 18.74 -9.16
C ILE A 55 1.35 17.88 -9.49
N VAL A 56 0.90 17.91 -10.75
CA VAL A 56 -0.30 17.17 -11.18
C VAL A 56 -0.07 15.66 -11.05
N MET A 57 1.14 15.19 -11.39
CA MET A 57 1.51 13.78 -11.27
C MET A 57 1.64 13.33 -9.82
N PHE A 58 2.19 14.16 -8.93
CA PHE A 58 2.21 13.91 -7.50
C PHE A 58 0.78 13.81 -6.96
N ALA A 59 -0.07 14.81 -7.23
CA ALA A 59 -1.45 14.85 -6.77
C ALA A 59 -2.25 13.62 -7.26
N SER A 60 -2.07 13.22 -8.52
CA SER A 60 -2.75 12.06 -9.10
C SER A 60 -2.33 10.75 -8.42
N ARG A 61 -1.01 10.56 -8.20
CA ARG A 61 -0.47 9.37 -7.50
C ARG A 61 -0.97 9.28 -6.06
N THR A 62 -0.92 10.38 -5.32
CA THR A 62 -1.41 10.49 -3.94
C THR A 62 -2.90 10.18 -3.86
N ARG A 63 -3.71 10.79 -4.73
CA ARG A 63 -5.15 10.53 -4.79
C ARG A 63 -5.44 9.05 -5.02
N GLN A 64 -4.75 8.41 -5.95
CA GLN A 64 -5.02 7.02 -6.28
C GLN A 64 -4.64 6.06 -5.13
N LEU A 65 -3.57 6.38 -4.40
CA LEU A 65 -3.18 5.64 -3.21
C LEU A 65 -4.26 5.71 -2.10
N PHE A 66 -4.77 6.90 -1.79
CA PHE A 66 -5.85 7.05 -0.81
C PHE A 66 -7.16 6.39 -1.28
N ILE A 67 -7.49 6.45 -2.57
CA ILE A 67 -8.66 5.74 -3.11
C ILE A 67 -8.52 4.22 -2.94
N ARG A 68 -7.33 3.65 -3.17
CA ARG A 68 -7.09 2.21 -2.96
C ARG A 68 -7.29 1.83 -1.50
N ILE A 69 -6.78 2.62 -0.56
CA ILE A 69 -6.98 2.40 0.88
C ILE A 69 -8.46 2.51 1.25
N LEU A 70 -9.17 3.52 0.75
CA LEU A 70 -10.62 3.68 0.95
C LEU A 70 -11.40 2.48 0.41
N ALA A 71 -11.00 1.93 -0.73
CA ALA A 71 -11.61 0.71 -1.27
C ALA A 71 -11.43 -0.44 -0.29
N VAL A 72 -10.21 -0.70 0.20
CA VAL A 72 -9.94 -1.77 1.17
C VAL A 72 -10.79 -1.60 2.45
N VAL A 73 -10.92 -0.37 2.96
CA VAL A 73 -11.77 -0.08 4.14
C VAL A 73 -13.24 -0.41 3.86
N LYS A 74 -13.76 -0.06 2.68
CA LYS A 74 -15.14 -0.40 2.28
C LYS A 74 -15.33 -1.91 2.18
N TRP A 75 -14.40 -2.63 1.56
CA TRP A 75 -14.44 -4.09 1.45
C TRP A 75 -14.39 -4.78 2.82
N ALA A 76 -13.53 -4.32 3.74
CA ALA A 76 -13.45 -4.85 5.09
C ALA A 76 -14.77 -4.68 5.85
N ARG A 77 -15.42 -3.50 5.72
CA ARG A 77 -16.73 -3.26 6.33
C ARG A 77 -17.83 -4.15 5.74
N LEU A 78 -17.81 -4.39 4.43
CA LEU A 78 -18.76 -5.28 3.77
C LEU A 78 -18.61 -6.73 4.25
N LEU A 79 -17.38 -7.20 4.45
CA LEU A 79 -17.10 -8.55 4.95
C LEU A 79 -17.58 -8.76 6.41
N THR A 80 -17.61 -7.71 7.22
CA THR A 80 -18.07 -7.76 8.61
C THR A 80 -19.59 -7.73 8.78
N ILE A 81 -20.36 -7.44 7.71
CA ILE A 81 -21.83 -7.27 7.77
C ILE A 81 -22.60 -8.55 7.35
N PHE A 82 -21.91 -9.59 6.87
CA PHE A 82 -22.48 -10.93 6.59
C PHE A 82 -22.01 -11.94 7.64
#